data_AF-A0A3M9ZTL7-F1
#
_entry.id   AF-A0A3M9ZTL7-F1
#
_cell.length_a   1.000
_cell.length_b   1.000
_cell.length_c   1.000
_cell.angle_alpha   90.00
_cell.angle_beta   90.00
_cell.angle_gamma   90.00
#
_symmetry.space_group_name_H-M   'P 1'
#
loop_
_entity.id
_entity.type
_entity.pdbx_description
1 polymer ?
#
loop_
_entity_poly.entity_id
_entity_poly.type
_entity_poly.pdbx_seq_one_letter_code
_entity_poly.pdbx_strand_id
1 'polypeptide(L)'
;MGDLAGKTALITGSGTGIGLAIAKGMAGRGASVVILGRRREPLEAAARELEAIAAGAGDGGRVRMFPGVDVADAGAVTAMFGELERDGATVDILVNNAGVSGPVTCFANASEGDFESAVAIHLTGTFWTSAQALRVMRKGGIIVTITTFFAEERPLEQRPYRFRTPYTAAQGAKNRLAEALSVELVDSGIVSVATNPGPVHSDRIYKTVYPKAAAEFMRVGGFGEMSPRDVERACAILLPALGEGDEAASAAAQKAAGEVGGDAAAMSSLLQKVSHVAEKIQKNTAGMIADGQFLSQDQVALTVMALCEPRLAATINGKVIPGDRVFYPVRPHVAGPAPRGPCGGLGGKAVVIVVGAADEGGCAAAAALGRRAEERGGKAVMVIDAGVPEGLRSGLEAFHSHVADTKKAEEIARWLAAASSMAGGIAGVAHVTGAVPAGTRLCSLDREGWDALVERFLCGPARTARAAMEAMVPGGGADPRLYRGAGGAVIIVGPPLPSGKRPPRDEVARAEVFRGALRPLAATANQELADVLGSKMRLLLALPGSAGGAEPDHSRVADVLDHALSGGAAASSEVIFCTDEARA
;
A
#
# COMPACT_ATOMS: atom_id res chain seq x y z
N MET A 1 4.26 -24.88 23.29
CA MET A 1 3.92 -24.76 21.85
C MET A 1 4.20 -26.09 21.19
N GLY A 2 3.37 -26.53 20.25
CA GLY A 2 3.39 -27.90 19.71
C GLY A 2 4.61 -28.22 18.83
N ASP A 3 4.85 -29.52 18.70
CA ASP A 3 5.79 -30.15 17.76
C ASP A 3 5.32 -29.94 16.31
N LEU A 4 6.25 -29.66 15.39
CA LEU A 4 6.00 -29.49 13.95
C LEU A 4 6.65 -30.63 13.11
N ALA A 5 7.08 -31.71 13.76
CA ALA A 5 7.57 -32.91 13.09
C ALA A 5 6.58 -33.38 12.00
N GLY A 6 7.13 -33.70 10.83
CA GLY A 6 6.36 -34.14 9.67
C GLY A 6 5.59 -33.03 8.94
N LYS A 7 5.70 -31.77 9.38
CA LYS A 7 5.13 -30.61 8.67
C LYS A 7 6.13 -29.96 7.74
N THR A 8 5.65 -29.38 6.65
CA THR A 8 6.45 -28.57 5.74
C THR A 8 6.02 -27.11 5.77
N ALA A 9 6.95 -26.22 6.09
CA ALA A 9 6.74 -24.77 6.12
C ALA A 9 7.49 -24.09 4.96
N LEU A 10 6.78 -23.32 4.13
CA LEU A 10 7.36 -22.49 3.08
C LEU A 10 7.36 -21.03 3.53
N ILE A 11 8.53 -20.40 3.54
CA ILE A 11 8.70 -19.02 4.00
C ILE A 11 9.32 -18.17 2.90
N THR A 12 8.59 -17.15 2.44
CA THR A 12 9.10 -16.22 1.42
C THR A 12 10.06 -15.20 2.02
N GLY A 13 11.13 -14.85 1.30
CA GLY A 13 12.10 -13.86 1.76
C GLY A 13 12.86 -14.31 3.01
N SER A 14 13.24 -15.58 3.06
CA SER A 14 13.76 -16.27 4.25
C SER A 14 15.28 -16.42 4.31
N GLY A 15 16.03 -15.79 3.39
CA GLY A 15 17.50 -15.77 3.46
C GLY A 15 18.07 -14.85 4.55
N THR A 16 17.28 -13.91 5.10
CA THR A 16 17.70 -12.96 6.14
C THR A 16 16.51 -12.48 6.96
N GLY A 17 16.76 -11.85 8.11
CA GLY A 17 15.74 -11.08 8.83
C GLY A 17 14.63 -11.94 9.44
N ILE A 18 13.42 -11.38 9.52
CA ILE A 18 12.22 -12.04 10.08
C ILE A 18 11.96 -13.40 9.42
N GLY A 19 12.05 -13.50 8.09
CA GLY A 19 11.81 -14.76 7.39
C GLY A 19 12.79 -15.87 7.78
N LEU A 20 14.05 -15.52 7.99
CA LEU A 20 15.05 -16.46 8.48
C LEU A 20 14.77 -16.86 9.94
N ALA A 21 14.44 -15.91 10.82
CA ALA A 21 14.09 -16.20 12.21
C ALA A 21 12.88 -17.14 12.31
N ILE A 22 11.86 -16.94 11.46
CA ILE A 22 10.70 -17.84 11.35
C ILE A 22 11.17 -19.24 10.89
N ALA A 23 11.97 -19.33 9.84
CA ALA A 23 12.47 -20.61 9.33
C ALA A 23 13.26 -21.37 10.42
N LYS A 24 14.11 -20.68 11.19
CA LYS A 24 14.85 -21.27 12.33
C LYS A 24 13.91 -21.81 13.40
N GLY A 25 12.90 -21.01 13.78
CA GLY A 25 11.90 -21.42 14.77
C GLY A 25 11.11 -22.66 14.33
N MET A 26 10.75 -22.75 13.05
CA MET A 26 10.05 -23.91 12.48
C MET A 26 10.95 -25.15 12.40
N ALA A 27 12.17 -25.00 11.88
CA ALA A 27 13.15 -26.09 11.78
C ALA A 27 13.54 -26.65 13.16
N GLY A 28 13.72 -25.78 14.15
CA GLY A 28 14.03 -26.18 15.54
C GLY A 28 12.89 -26.92 16.24
N ARG A 29 11.71 -27.03 15.61
CA ARG A 29 10.56 -27.81 16.07
C ARG A 29 10.27 -29.00 15.14
N GLY A 30 11.24 -29.42 14.33
CA GLY A 30 11.14 -30.61 13.49
C GLY A 30 10.44 -30.41 12.14
N ALA A 31 10.04 -29.18 11.77
CA ALA A 31 9.45 -28.93 10.47
C ALA A 31 10.51 -29.06 9.36
N SER A 32 10.12 -29.61 8.21
CA SER A 32 10.84 -29.35 6.97
C SER A 32 10.58 -27.91 6.52
N VAL A 33 11.61 -27.21 6.04
CA VAL A 33 11.52 -25.81 5.63
C VAL A 33 11.87 -25.64 4.16
N VAL A 34 11.01 -24.93 3.44
CA VAL A 34 11.25 -24.46 2.08
C VAL A 34 11.55 -22.97 2.16
N ILE A 35 12.78 -22.60 1.80
CA ILE A 35 13.25 -21.22 1.81
C ILE A 35 13.42 -20.68 0.39
N LEU A 36 13.09 -19.42 0.19
CA LEU A 36 13.23 -18.77 -1.11
C LEU A 36 13.59 -17.29 -0.99
N GLY A 37 14.25 -16.79 -2.03
CA GLY A 37 14.53 -15.38 -2.20
C GLY A 37 15.48 -15.09 -3.36
N ARG A 38 15.58 -13.81 -3.71
CA ARG A 38 16.31 -13.32 -4.89
C ARG A 38 17.82 -13.57 -4.85
N ARG A 39 18.42 -13.42 -3.66
CA ARG A 39 19.88 -13.47 -3.49
C ARG A 39 20.31 -14.87 -3.07
N ARG A 40 21.15 -15.49 -3.89
CA ARG A 40 21.66 -16.85 -3.69
C ARG A 40 22.52 -16.98 -2.43
N GLU A 41 23.54 -16.14 -2.29
CA GLU A 41 24.53 -16.27 -1.22
C GLU A 41 23.91 -16.22 0.21
N PRO A 42 23.07 -15.23 0.58
CA PRO A 42 22.41 -15.25 1.89
C PRO A 42 21.50 -16.47 2.09
N LEU A 43 20.88 -16.97 1.01
CA LEU A 43 19.99 -18.13 1.08
C LEU A 43 20.78 -19.44 1.31
N GLU A 44 21.94 -19.59 0.70
CA GLU A 44 22.86 -20.72 0.94
C GLU A 44 23.40 -20.70 2.37
N ALA A 45 23.73 -19.52 2.91
CA ALA A 45 24.12 -19.38 4.31
C ALA A 45 22.97 -19.78 5.27
N ALA A 46 21.76 -19.29 5.00
CA ALA A 46 20.55 -19.67 5.72
C ALA A 46 20.30 -21.19 5.65
N ALA A 47 20.46 -21.81 4.48
CA ALA A 47 20.25 -23.24 4.30
C ALA A 47 21.16 -24.07 5.22
N ARG A 48 22.47 -23.78 5.24
CA ARG A 48 23.44 -24.46 6.11
C ARG A 48 23.08 -24.34 7.59
N GLU A 49 22.66 -23.15 8.01
CA GLU A 49 22.26 -22.93 9.40
C GLU A 49 20.98 -23.72 9.75
N LEU A 50 20.00 -23.74 8.86
CA LEU A 50 18.75 -24.48 9.04
C LEU A 50 18.96 -25.99 9.03
N GLU A 51 19.90 -26.50 8.23
CA GLU A 51 20.27 -27.93 8.21
C GLU A 51 20.87 -28.35 9.56
N ALA A 52 21.74 -27.53 10.13
CA ALA A 52 22.31 -27.78 11.46
C ALA A 52 21.24 -27.76 12.56
N ILE A 53 20.30 -26.80 12.51
CA ILE A 53 19.18 -26.72 13.45
C ILE A 53 18.26 -27.94 13.31
N ALA A 54 17.91 -28.33 12.07
CA ALA A 54 17.05 -29.47 11.81
C ALA A 54 17.66 -30.78 12.32
N ALA A 55 18.97 -30.99 12.12
CA ALA A 55 19.68 -32.16 12.64
C ALA A 55 19.64 -32.25 14.17
N GLY A 56 19.62 -31.12 14.88
CA GLY A 56 19.49 -31.08 16.34
C GLY A 56 18.07 -31.29 16.87
N ALA A 57 17.05 -31.11 16.02
CA ALA A 57 15.64 -31.23 16.40
C ALA A 57 15.07 -32.66 16.29
N GLY A 58 15.88 -33.63 15.84
CA GLY A 58 15.50 -35.03 15.66
C GLY A 58 15.41 -35.45 14.19
N ASP A 59 15.02 -36.69 13.95
CA ASP A 59 15.01 -37.26 12.60
C ASP A 59 13.82 -36.75 11.77
N GLY A 60 14.10 -36.17 10.59
CA GLY A 60 13.10 -35.98 9.52
C GLY A 60 12.91 -34.56 8.98
N GLY A 61 13.44 -33.53 9.64
CA GLY A 61 13.40 -32.15 9.11
C GLY A 61 14.35 -31.98 7.91
N ARG A 62 13.85 -31.51 6.77
CA ARG A 62 14.66 -31.21 5.58
C ARG A 62 14.64 -29.73 5.23
N VAL A 63 15.73 -29.25 4.65
CA VAL A 63 15.83 -27.90 4.09
C VAL A 63 15.82 -27.99 2.57
N ARG A 64 14.95 -27.21 1.92
CA ARG A 64 14.93 -27.04 0.47
C ARG A 64 15.02 -25.56 0.15
N MET A 65 15.90 -25.18 -0.78
CA MET A 65 16.08 -23.78 -1.16
C MET A 65 15.73 -23.52 -2.63
N PHE A 66 15.16 -22.33 -2.88
CA PHE A 66 14.90 -21.80 -4.22
C PHE A 66 15.52 -20.39 -4.36
N PRO A 67 16.81 -20.30 -4.76
CA PRO A 67 17.45 -19.01 -5.02
C PRO A 67 16.94 -18.39 -6.32
N GLY A 68 16.97 -17.06 -6.41
CA GLY A 68 16.56 -16.32 -7.61
C GLY A 68 15.05 -16.10 -7.75
N VAL A 69 14.23 -16.65 -6.86
CA VAL A 69 12.78 -16.44 -6.88
C VAL A 69 12.46 -15.04 -6.32
N ASP A 70 12.00 -14.15 -7.19
CA ASP A 70 11.34 -12.90 -6.83
C ASP A 70 9.82 -13.14 -6.74
N VAL A 71 9.20 -12.74 -5.64
CA VAL A 71 7.75 -12.88 -5.46
C VAL A 71 6.94 -11.99 -6.42
N ALA A 72 7.54 -10.93 -6.96
CA ALA A 72 6.91 -10.10 -7.98
C ALA A 72 6.86 -10.79 -9.36
N ASP A 73 7.78 -11.74 -9.62
CA ASP A 73 7.85 -12.50 -10.86
C ASP A 73 6.88 -13.69 -10.81
N ALA A 74 5.78 -13.57 -11.55
CA ALA A 74 4.76 -14.61 -11.63
C ALA A 74 5.33 -15.94 -12.14
N GLY A 75 6.20 -15.89 -13.15
CA GLY A 75 6.78 -17.08 -13.79
C GLY A 75 7.70 -17.82 -12.84
N ALA A 76 8.56 -17.10 -12.11
CA ALA A 76 9.45 -17.71 -11.12
C ALA A 76 8.68 -18.41 -10.00
N VAL A 77 7.63 -17.78 -9.46
CA VAL A 77 6.78 -18.36 -8.41
C VAL A 77 6.04 -19.59 -8.95
N THR A 78 5.43 -19.50 -10.14
CA THR A 78 4.71 -20.62 -10.76
C THR A 78 5.63 -21.80 -11.06
N ALA A 79 6.85 -21.54 -11.55
CA ALA A 79 7.84 -22.59 -11.81
C ALA A 79 8.27 -23.31 -10.52
N MET A 80 8.53 -22.56 -9.44
CA MET A 80 8.86 -23.12 -8.13
C MET A 80 7.76 -24.05 -7.61
N PHE A 81 6.50 -23.60 -7.61
CA PHE A 81 5.39 -24.44 -7.16
C PHE A 81 5.12 -25.63 -8.10
N GLY A 82 5.37 -25.48 -9.41
CA GLY A 82 5.32 -26.59 -10.35
C GLY A 82 6.43 -27.64 -10.12
N GLU A 83 7.59 -27.23 -9.60
CA GLU A 83 8.63 -28.17 -9.14
C GLU A 83 8.18 -28.92 -7.87
N LEU A 84 7.65 -28.21 -6.88
CA LEU A 84 7.11 -28.81 -5.65
C LEU A 84 6.01 -29.83 -5.95
N GLU A 85 5.08 -29.49 -6.84
CA GLU A 85 3.98 -30.37 -7.22
C GLU A 85 4.47 -31.63 -7.94
N ARG A 86 5.40 -31.49 -8.91
CA ARG A 86 5.99 -32.64 -9.63
C ARG A 86 6.72 -33.61 -8.70
N ASP A 87 7.35 -33.09 -7.64
CA ASP A 87 8.04 -33.89 -6.64
C ASP A 87 7.08 -34.55 -5.62
N GLY A 88 5.78 -34.28 -5.72
CA GLY A 88 4.78 -34.73 -4.76
C GLY A 88 4.93 -34.08 -3.38
N ALA A 89 5.62 -32.93 -3.30
CA ALA A 89 5.80 -32.20 -2.06
C ALA A 89 4.47 -31.58 -1.59
N THR A 90 4.29 -31.51 -0.28
CA THR A 90 3.14 -30.84 0.35
C THR A 90 3.61 -29.66 1.17
N VAL A 91 2.83 -28.60 1.21
CA VAL A 91 3.06 -27.44 2.09
C VAL A 91 1.94 -27.42 3.13
N ASP A 92 2.29 -27.52 4.42
CA ASP A 92 1.33 -27.39 5.51
C ASP A 92 1.19 -25.93 5.97
N ILE A 93 2.29 -25.18 5.92
CA ILE A 93 2.35 -23.80 6.40
C ILE A 93 2.96 -22.93 5.32
N LEU A 94 2.23 -21.91 4.86
CA LEU A 94 2.77 -20.84 4.02
C LEU A 94 2.96 -19.58 4.86
N VAL A 95 4.14 -19.00 4.84
CA VAL A 95 4.41 -17.69 5.44
C VAL A 95 4.77 -16.67 4.35
N ASN A 96 3.83 -15.78 4.05
CA ASN A 96 4.04 -14.64 3.17
C ASN A 96 4.76 -13.52 3.93
N ASN A 97 6.10 -13.58 3.94
CA ASN A 97 6.98 -12.63 4.65
C ASN A 97 7.75 -11.69 3.71
N ALA A 98 7.98 -12.06 2.45
CA ALA A 98 8.78 -11.26 1.52
C ALA A 98 8.28 -9.82 1.41
N GLY A 99 9.22 -8.88 1.38
CA GLY A 99 8.89 -7.47 1.25
C GLY A 99 10.12 -6.56 1.24
N VAL A 100 9.97 -5.39 0.63
CA VAL A 100 10.99 -4.32 0.55
C VAL A 100 10.50 -3.03 1.23
N SER A 101 11.37 -2.04 1.42
CA SER A 101 10.91 -0.73 1.93
C SER A 101 9.92 -0.05 0.98
N GLY A 102 10.05 -0.30 -0.32
CA GLY A 102 9.42 0.54 -1.34
C GLY A 102 10.08 1.93 -1.38
N PRO A 103 9.53 2.86 -2.17
CA PRO A 103 9.96 4.25 -2.17
C PRO A 103 9.77 4.86 -0.77
N VAL A 104 10.67 5.77 -0.42
CA VAL A 104 10.61 6.57 0.81
C VAL A 104 10.65 8.03 0.40
N THR A 105 9.52 8.56 -0.05
CA THR A 105 9.35 9.93 -0.53
C THR A 105 7.87 10.33 -0.44
N CYS A 106 7.54 11.62 -0.52
CA CYS A 106 6.16 12.08 -0.59
C CYS A 106 5.42 11.42 -1.75
N PHE A 107 4.13 11.13 -1.60
CA PHE A 107 3.30 10.50 -2.62
C PHE A 107 3.33 11.24 -3.96
N ALA A 108 3.36 12.58 -3.93
CA ALA A 108 3.48 13.42 -5.11
C ALA A 108 4.81 13.24 -5.88
N ASN A 109 5.87 12.78 -5.22
CA ASN A 109 7.19 12.54 -5.81
C ASN A 109 7.46 11.03 -6.06
N ALA A 110 6.58 10.15 -5.61
CA ALA A 110 6.72 8.71 -5.85
C ALA A 110 6.47 8.43 -7.35
N SER A 111 7.49 7.91 -8.04
CA SER A 111 7.34 7.54 -9.44
C SER A 111 6.30 6.42 -9.61
N GLU A 112 5.74 6.32 -10.81
CA GLU A 112 4.79 5.25 -11.13
C GLU A 112 5.43 3.87 -11.00
N GLY A 113 6.62 3.68 -11.56
CA GLY A 113 7.35 2.42 -11.45
C GLY A 113 7.69 2.03 -10.01
N ASP A 114 8.03 2.99 -9.14
CA ASP A 114 8.26 2.70 -7.72
C ASP A 114 6.97 2.30 -6.99
N PHE A 115 5.85 2.94 -7.34
CA PHE A 115 4.54 2.60 -6.80
C PHE A 115 4.15 1.17 -7.21
N GLU A 116 4.20 0.87 -8.50
CA GLU A 116 3.87 -0.43 -9.06
C GLU A 116 4.80 -1.51 -8.52
N SER A 117 6.10 -1.25 -8.40
CA SER A 117 7.06 -2.19 -7.81
C SER A 117 6.72 -2.51 -6.35
N ALA A 118 6.36 -1.50 -5.54
CA ALA A 118 5.93 -1.73 -4.16
C ALA A 118 4.66 -2.58 -4.09
N VAL A 119 3.67 -2.32 -4.94
CA VAL A 119 2.43 -3.11 -5.04
C VAL A 119 2.71 -4.53 -5.54
N ALA A 120 3.54 -4.68 -6.58
CA ALA A 120 3.89 -5.96 -7.17
C ALA A 120 4.55 -6.90 -6.15
N ILE A 121 5.48 -6.39 -5.34
CA ILE A 121 6.18 -7.19 -4.33
C ILE A 121 5.26 -7.51 -3.15
N HIS A 122 4.62 -6.49 -2.57
CA HIS A 122 3.90 -6.65 -1.31
C HIS A 122 2.53 -7.31 -1.53
N LEU A 123 1.72 -6.77 -2.43
CA LEU A 123 0.35 -7.24 -2.63
C LEU A 123 0.31 -8.40 -3.62
N THR A 124 0.75 -8.16 -4.86
CA THR A 124 0.61 -9.16 -5.92
C THR A 124 1.46 -10.41 -5.67
N GLY A 125 2.69 -10.26 -5.19
CA GLY A 125 3.53 -11.41 -4.82
C GLY A 125 2.95 -12.24 -3.69
N THR A 126 2.31 -11.61 -2.70
CA THR A 126 1.59 -12.31 -1.63
C THR A 126 0.38 -13.08 -2.17
N PHE A 127 -0.43 -12.44 -3.03
CA PHE A 127 -1.56 -13.08 -3.67
C PHE A 127 -1.11 -14.29 -4.49
N TRP A 128 -0.17 -14.09 -5.42
CA TRP A 128 0.23 -15.11 -6.37
C TRP A 128 0.92 -16.29 -5.69
N THR A 129 1.76 -16.04 -4.68
CA THR A 129 2.34 -17.10 -3.85
C THR A 129 1.24 -17.91 -3.15
N SER A 130 0.23 -17.24 -2.57
CA SER A 130 -0.87 -17.92 -1.89
C SER A 130 -1.71 -18.76 -2.85
N ALA A 131 -2.05 -18.22 -4.03
CA ALA A 131 -2.81 -18.93 -5.04
C ALA A 131 -2.06 -20.16 -5.56
N GLN A 132 -0.76 -20.03 -5.87
CA GLN A 132 0.06 -21.15 -6.33
C GLN A 132 0.30 -22.20 -5.24
N ALA A 133 0.40 -21.80 -3.97
CA ALA A 133 0.53 -22.74 -2.86
C ALA A 133 -0.65 -23.70 -2.74
N LEU A 134 -1.86 -23.31 -3.14
CA LEU A 134 -3.05 -24.18 -3.07
C LEU A 134 -2.90 -25.47 -3.88
N ARG A 135 -2.00 -25.52 -4.88
CA ARG A 135 -1.68 -26.73 -5.65
C ARG A 135 -1.03 -27.82 -4.80
N VAL A 136 -0.31 -27.43 -3.75
CA VAL A 136 0.48 -28.32 -2.88
C VAL A 136 0.03 -28.28 -1.42
N MET A 137 -0.94 -27.45 -1.07
CA MET A 137 -1.55 -27.40 0.26
C MET A 137 -2.73 -28.38 0.37
N ARG A 138 -2.97 -28.88 1.58
CA ARG A 138 -4.07 -29.82 1.88
C ARG A 138 -4.93 -29.28 3.03
N LYS A 139 -6.04 -29.96 3.31
CA LYS A 139 -6.90 -29.70 4.47
C LYS A 139 -6.07 -29.64 5.76
N GLY A 140 -6.28 -28.61 6.55
CA GLY A 140 -5.49 -28.30 7.75
C GLY A 140 -4.28 -27.41 7.48
N GLY A 141 -4.07 -26.96 6.24
CA GLY A 141 -3.03 -25.99 5.90
C GLY A 141 -3.28 -24.61 6.50
N ILE A 142 -2.20 -23.86 6.73
CA ILE A 142 -2.25 -22.53 7.36
C ILE A 142 -1.45 -21.55 6.51
N ILE A 143 -2.08 -20.44 6.12
CA ILE A 143 -1.45 -19.30 5.48
C ILE A 143 -1.31 -18.18 6.52
N VAL A 144 -0.07 -17.78 6.80
CA VAL A 144 0.25 -16.61 7.64
C VAL A 144 0.80 -15.50 6.75
N THR A 145 0.15 -14.35 6.75
CA THR A 145 0.60 -13.17 6.00
C THR A 145 1.19 -12.13 6.95
N ILE A 146 2.47 -11.81 6.75
CA ILE A 146 3.15 -10.76 7.52
C ILE A 146 2.87 -9.42 6.86
N THR A 147 2.33 -8.48 7.63
CA THR A 147 2.01 -7.13 7.15
C THR A 147 2.77 -6.09 7.97
N THR A 148 2.14 -5.07 8.52
CA THR A 148 2.78 -4.00 9.26
C THR A 148 1.77 -3.29 10.15
N PHE A 149 2.22 -2.90 11.34
CA PHE A 149 1.49 -2.02 12.25
C PHE A 149 0.99 -0.71 11.61
N PHE A 150 1.74 -0.19 10.63
CA PHE A 150 1.43 1.05 9.91
C PHE A 150 0.31 0.91 8.87
N ALA A 151 -0.31 -0.26 8.78
CA ALA A 151 -1.53 -0.51 8.02
C ALA A 151 -2.68 -0.80 8.99
N GLU A 152 -3.89 -0.62 8.52
CA GLU A 152 -5.11 -0.83 9.32
C GLU A 152 -5.28 -2.29 9.77
N GLU A 153 -5.18 -2.55 11.08
CA GLU A 153 -5.60 -3.83 11.67
C GLU A 153 -7.10 -4.01 11.53
N ARG A 154 -7.85 -2.93 11.78
CA ARG A 154 -9.31 -2.86 11.63
C ARG A 154 -9.68 -1.79 10.60
N PRO A 155 -10.71 -1.98 9.77
CA PRO A 155 -11.10 -1.05 8.69
C PRO A 155 -11.33 0.42 9.09
N LEU A 156 -11.52 0.71 10.39
CA LEU A 156 -11.82 2.06 10.89
C LEU A 156 -10.62 2.73 11.58
N GLU A 157 -9.48 2.06 11.67
CA GLU A 157 -8.28 2.58 12.33
C GLU A 157 -7.18 2.84 11.30
N GLN A 158 -6.76 4.10 11.16
CA GLN A 158 -5.67 4.47 10.25
C GLN A 158 -4.46 4.97 11.04
N ARG A 159 -3.27 4.51 10.64
CA ARG A 159 -1.98 4.92 11.20
C ARG A 159 -1.08 5.45 10.06
N PRO A 160 -1.33 6.67 9.58
CA PRO A 160 -0.55 7.28 8.49
C PRO A 160 0.96 7.16 8.70
N TYR A 161 1.68 6.76 7.65
CA TYR A 161 3.12 6.59 7.71
C TYR A 161 3.82 7.39 6.63
N ARG A 162 4.11 8.65 6.96
CA ARG A 162 4.72 9.63 6.03
C ARG A 162 5.86 9.03 5.22
N PHE A 163 5.85 9.37 3.93
CA PHE A 163 6.77 8.96 2.89
C PHE A 163 6.63 7.50 2.46
N ARG A 164 5.60 6.79 2.92
CA ARG A 164 5.41 5.35 2.70
C ARG A 164 4.06 5.01 2.07
N THR A 165 3.41 5.99 1.45
CA THR A 165 2.07 5.83 0.83
C THR A 165 1.95 4.57 -0.05
N PRO A 166 2.88 4.24 -0.98
CA PRO A 166 2.75 3.03 -1.80
C PRO A 166 2.86 1.74 -0.98
N TYR A 167 3.72 1.74 0.04
CA TYR A 167 3.90 0.62 0.95
C TYR A 167 2.67 0.40 1.84
N THR A 168 2.14 1.45 2.47
CA THR A 168 0.97 1.33 3.35
C THR A 168 -0.28 0.93 2.58
N ALA A 169 -0.44 1.42 1.34
CA ALA A 169 -1.53 1.00 0.45
C ALA A 169 -1.49 -0.51 0.16
N ALA A 170 -0.32 -1.03 -0.27
CA ALA A 170 -0.17 -2.45 -0.52
C ALA A 170 -0.37 -3.31 0.75
N GLN A 171 0.11 -2.85 1.91
CA GLN A 171 -0.03 -3.59 3.17
C GLN A 171 -1.47 -3.60 3.72
N GLY A 172 -2.22 -2.50 3.55
CA GLY A 172 -3.64 -2.48 3.87
C GLY A 172 -4.45 -3.47 3.02
N ALA A 173 -4.13 -3.55 1.73
CA ALA A 173 -4.71 -4.56 0.84
C ALA A 173 -4.38 -5.99 1.30
N LYS A 174 -3.14 -6.26 1.74
CA LYS A 174 -2.73 -7.58 2.24
C LYS A 174 -3.50 -8.03 3.48
N ASN A 175 -3.80 -7.11 4.41
CA ASN A 175 -4.61 -7.43 5.59
C ASN A 175 -5.97 -7.97 5.17
N ARG A 176 -6.65 -7.25 4.27
CA ARG A 176 -7.96 -7.61 3.75
C ARG A 176 -7.91 -8.82 2.81
N LEU A 177 -6.81 -9.03 2.09
CA LEU A 177 -6.57 -10.24 1.30
C LEU A 177 -6.53 -11.49 2.18
N ALA A 178 -5.87 -11.43 3.35
CA ALA A 178 -5.85 -12.56 4.27
C ALA A 178 -7.26 -12.89 4.79
N GLU A 179 -8.10 -11.88 5.03
CA GLU A 179 -9.51 -12.04 5.39
C GLU A 179 -10.32 -12.64 4.22
N ALA A 180 -10.14 -12.14 2.99
CA ALA A 180 -10.81 -12.69 1.81
C ALA A 180 -10.45 -14.16 1.57
N LEU A 181 -9.15 -14.51 1.66
CA LEU A 181 -8.71 -15.90 1.56
C LEU A 181 -9.31 -16.79 2.66
N SER A 182 -9.52 -16.26 3.87
CA SER A 182 -10.14 -17.03 4.96
C SER A 182 -11.59 -17.44 4.66
N VAL A 183 -12.30 -16.60 3.89
CA VAL A 183 -13.68 -16.84 3.47
C VAL A 183 -13.71 -17.79 2.27
N GLU A 184 -12.85 -17.55 1.28
CA GLU A 184 -12.79 -18.39 0.08
C GLU A 184 -12.30 -19.81 0.40
N LEU A 185 -11.34 -19.98 1.30
CA LEU A 185 -10.69 -21.27 1.56
C LEU A 185 -11.40 -22.17 2.59
N VAL A 186 -12.60 -21.79 3.04
CA VAL A 186 -13.39 -22.58 4.01
C VAL A 186 -13.58 -24.02 3.55
N ASP A 187 -14.00 -24.23 2.30
CA ASP A 187 -14.28 -25.57 1.77
C ASP A 187 -13.02 -26.43 1.62
N SER A 188 -11.87 -25.80 1.39
CA SER A 188 -10.56 -26.47 1.35
C SER A 188 -10.05 -26.83 2.75
N GLY A 189 -10.68 -26.32 3.81
CA GLY A 189 -10.24 -26.47 5.19
C GLY A 189 -8.85 -25.88 5.43
N ILE A 190 -8.51 -24.80 4.71
CA ILE A 190 -7.27 -24.05 4.87
C ILE A 190 -7.57 -22.75 5.61
N VAL A 191 -6.74 -22.44 6.60
CA VAL A 191 -6.84 -21.22 7.42
C VAL A 191 -5.98 -20.11 6.82
N SER A 192 -6.46 -18.87 6.87
CA SER A 192 -5.70 -17.68 6.50
C SER A 192 -5.75 -16.64 7.62
N VAL A 193 -4.59 -16.23 8.11
CA VAL A 193 -4.41 -15.27 9.21
C VAL A 193 -3.34 -14.27 8.82
N ALA A 194 -3.48 -13.01 9.24
CA ALA A 194 -2.43 -12.01 9.09
C ALA A 194 -1.89 -11.55 10.45
N THR A 195 -0.69 -10.98 10.46
CA THR A 195 -0.15 -10.31 11.64
C THR A 195 0.57 -9.02 11.26
N ASN A 196 0.43 -8.02 12.12
CA ASN A 196 0.93 -6.67 11.89
C ASN A 196 2.08 -6.37 12.86
N PRO A 197 3.31 -6.80 12.57
CA PRO A 197 4.43 -6.48 13.43
C PRO A 197 4.68 -4.97 13.47
N GLY A 198 5.04 -4.50 14.66
CA GLY A 198 5.56 -3.15 14.89
C GLY A 198 6.95 -2.94 14.28
N PRO A 199 7.65 -1.86 14.65
CA PRO A 199 9.06 -1.67 14.32
C PRO A 199 9.91 -2.85 14.83
N VAL A 200 10.80 -3.37 13.99
CA VAL A 200 11.68 -4.51 14.28
C VAL A 200 13.14 -4.10 14.13
N HIS A 201 13.97 -4.44 15.11
CA HIS A 201 15.42 -4.25 15.07
C HIS A 201 16.02 -4.92 13.83
N SER A 202 16.51 -4.10 12.89
CA SER A 202 17.10 -4.59 11.64
C SER A 202 17.93 -3.52 10.94
N ASP A 203 18.95 -3.92 10.18
CA ASP A 203 19.71 -3.00 9.32
C ASP A 203 18.79 -2.22 8.38
N ARG A 204 17.71 -2.83 7.92
CA ARG A 204 16.72 -2.18 7.06
C ARG A 204 16.13 -0.92 7.69
N ILE A 205 15.80 -0.94 8.98
CA ILE A 205 15.19 0.24 9.62
C ILE A 205 16.23 1.35 9.85
N TYR A 206 17.43 0.97 10.30
CA TYR A 206 18.50 1.90 10.69
C TYR A 206 19.33 2.44 9.54
N LYS A 207 19.61 1.63 8.52
CA LYS A 207 20.44 2.00 7.37
C LYS A 207 19.60 2.42 6.15
N THR A 208 18.31 2.12 6.10
CA THR A 208 17.47 2.43 4.92
C THR A 208 16.28 3.30 5.24
N VAL A 209 15.34 2.85 6.08
CA VAL A 209 14.03 3.53 6.22
C VAL A 209 14.17 4.89 6.90
N TYR A 210 14.79 4.97 8.08
CA TYR A 210 14.92 6.25 8.79
C TYR A 210 15.86 7.23 8.11
N PRO A 211 17.03 6.82 7.57
CA PRO A 211 17.89 7.74 6.83
C PRO A 211 17.23 8.29 5.57
N LYS A 212 16.49 7.47 4.80
CA LYS A 212 15.76 7.97 3.62
C LYS A 212 14.62 8.92 4.00
N ALA A 213 13.89 8.63 5.08
CA ALA A 213 12.86 9.54 5.58
C ALA A 213 13.46 10.87 6.06
N ALA A 214 14.62 10.83 6.73
CA ALA A 214 15.36 12.02 7.13
C ALA A 214 15.86 12.83 5.93
N ALA A 215 16.38 12.16 4.89
CA ALA A 215 16.76 12.81 3.63
C ALA A 215 15.56 13.46 2.94
N GLU A 216 14.40 12.81 2.91
CA GLU A 216 13.17 13.39 2.36
C GLU A 216 12.73 14.63 3.16
N PHE A 217 12.87 14.63 4.49
CA PHE A 217 12.66 15.84 5.28
C PHE A 217 13.62 16.98 4.91
N MET A 218 14.88 16.69 4.59
CA MET A 218 15.83 17.71 4.11
C MET A 218 15.44 18.22 2.72
N ARG A 219 14.96 17.34 1.83
CA ARG A 219 14.48 17.71 0.50
C ARG A 219 13.29 18.65 0.57
N VAL A 220 12.34 18.39 1.47
CA VAL A 220 11.12 19.21 1.62
C VAL A 220 11.38 20.48 2.43
N GLY A 221 12.10 20.36 3.55
CA GLY A 221 12.37 21.48 4.46
C GLY A 221 13.43 22.46 3.95
N GLY A 222 14.25 22.03 2.99
CA GLY A 222 15.41 22.76 2.49
C GLY A 222 16.67 22.49 3.32
N PHE A 223 17.83 22.63 2.68
CA PHE A 223 19.15 22.55 3.33
C PHE A 223 20.11 23.56 2.71
N GLY A 224 20.41 24.63 3.46
CA GLY A 224 21.17 25.77 2.92
C GLY A 224 20.52 26.33 1.66
N GLU A 225 21.34 26.67 0.67
CA GLU A 225 20.90 27.18 -0.64
C GLU A 225 20.66 26.07 -1.68
N MET A 226 20.76 24.79 -1.28
CA MET A 226 20.57 23.68 -2.21
C MET A 226 19.12 23.59 -2.68
N SER A 227 18.93 23.34 -3.98
CA SER A 227 17.60 23.01 -4.50
C SER A 227 17.15 21.64 -3.95
N PRO A 228 15.83 21.36 -3.87
CA PRO A 228 15.35 20.04 -3.49
C PRO A 228 15.95 18.91 -4.34
N ARG A 229 16.10 19.13 -5.64
CA ARG A 229 16.74 18.17 -6.56
C ARG A 229 18.20 17.91 -6.22
N ASP A 230 18.92 18.94 -5.81
CA ASP A 230 20.32 18.81 -5.40
C ASP A 230 20.44 18.06 -4.07
N VAL A 231 19.55 18.33 -3.11
CA VAL A 231 19.49 17.57 -1.84
C VAL A 231 19.22 16.09 -2.12
N GLU A 232 18.26 15.77 -2.98
CA GLU A 232 17.96 14.39 -3.38
C GLU A 232 19.17 13.69 -4.01
N ARG A 233 19.80 14.31 -5.00
CA ARG A 233 20.99 13.76 -5.67
C ARG A 233 22.16 13.58 -4.70
N ALA A 234 22.41 14.55 -3.83
CA ALA A 234 23.45 14.45 -2.81
C ALA A 234 23.15 13.31 -1.84
N CYS A 235 21.93 13.20 -1.31
CA CYS A 235 21.55 12.13 -0.41
C CYS A 235 21.64 10.74 -1.05
N ALA A 236 21.36 10.60 -2.35
CA ALA A 236 21.55 9.32 -3.06
C ALA A 236 23.01 8.82 -3.01
N ILE A 237 23.98 9.73 -2.96
CA ILE A 237 25.42 9.43 -2.85
C ILE A 237 25.84 9.26 -1.39
N LEU A 238 25.32 10.10 -0.49
CA LEU A 238 25.73 10.16 0.91
C LEU A 238 25.18 9.03 1.77
N LEU A 239 23.91 8.63 1.57
CA LEU A 239 23.24 7.67 2.44
C LEU A 239 23.93 6.28 2.52
N PRO A 240 24.47 5.71 1.43
CA PRO A 240 25.21 4.45 1.49
C PRO A 240 26.45 4.48 2.41
N ALA A 241 27.04 5.65 2.67
CA ALA A 241 28.19 5.81 3.56
C ALA A 241 27.82 6.02 5.03
N LEU A 242 26.51 6.13 5.34
CA LEU A 242 26.05 6.37 6.70
C LEU A 242 26.36 5.17 7.60
N GLY A 243 27.19 5.39 8.63
CA GLY A 243 27.59 4.36 9.58
C GLY A 243 28.74 3.46 9.13
N GLU A 244 29.37 3.77 7.99
CA GLU A 244 30.51 3.00 7.42
C GLU A 244 31.89 3.61 7.81
N GLY A 245 31.91 4.61 8.70
CA GLY A 245 33.12 5.27 9.20
C GLY A 245 33.47 6.60 8.53
N ASP A 246 34.40 7.36 9.14
CA ASP A 246 34.71 8.73 8.74
C ASP A 246 35.34 8.84 7.34
N GLU A 247 36.16 7.87 6.95
CA GLU A 247 36.79 7.83 5.62
C GLU A 247 35.74 7.66 4.52
N ALA A 248 34.80 6.71 4.69
CA ALA A 248 33.72 6.47 3.74
C ALA A 248 32.80 7.68 3.63
N ALA A 249 32.46 8.31 4.76
CA ALA A 249 31.65 9.53 4.80
C ALA A 249 32.35 10.69 4.08
N SER A 250 33.64 10.90 4.31
CA SER A 250 34.43 11.95 3.64
C SER A 250 34.52 11.73 2.13
N ALA A 251 34.79 10.49 1.69
CA ALA A 251 34.81 10.14 0.28
C ALA A 251 33.45 10.37 -0.41
N ALA A 252 32.36 9.98 0.25
CA ALA A 252 31.01 10.23 -0.25
C ALA A 252 30.69 11.72 -0.34
N ALA A 253 31.12 12.53 0.65
CA ALA A 253 30.96 13.97 0.65
C ALA A 253 31.72 14.66 -0.48
N GLN A 254 32.98 14.25 -0.74
CA GLN A 254 33.75 14.75 -1.88
C GLN A 254 33.08 14.40 -3.20
N LYS A 255 32.62 13.15 -3.35
CA LYS A 255 31.90 12.71 -4.55
C LYS A 255 30.61 13.50 -4.76
N ALA A 256 29.79 13.66 -3.72
CA ALA A 256 28.54 14.42 -3.79
C ALA A 256 28.79 15.89 -4.17
N ALA A 257 29.81 16.53 -3.61
CA ALA A 257 30.18 17.90 -3.95
C ALA A 257 30.60 18.04 -5.42
N GLY A 258 31.34 17.06 -5.95
CA GLY A 258 31.72 17.03 -7.37
C GLY A 258 30.55 16.85 -8.34
N GLU A 259 29.52 16.07 -7.97
CA GLU A 259 28.38 15.78 -8.85
C GLU A 259 27.23 16.80 -8.77
N VAL A 260 27.01 17.37 -7.60
CA VAL A 260 25.88 18.27 -7.30
C VAL A 260 26.30 19.74 -7.27
N GLY A 261 27.60 20.01 -7.11
CA GLY A 261 28.13 21.35 -6.85
C GLY A 261 28.14 21.70 -5.36
N GLY A 262 28.95 22.69 -4.99
CA GLY A 262 29.21 23.05 -3.59
C GLY A 262 30.53 22.48 -3.07
N ASP A 263 30.74 22.54 -1.75
CA ASP A 263 31.94 22.01 -1.10
C ASP A 263 31.64 20.73 -0.29
N ALA A 264 32.70 19.95 -0.02
CA ALA A 264 32.60 18.72 0.74
C ALA A 264 32.17 18.94 2.21
N ALA A 265 32.38 20.14 2.76
CA ALA A 265 31.96 20.47 4.12
C ALA A 265 30.43 20.60 4.22
N ALA A 266 29.79 21.21 3.22
CA ALA A 266 28.34 21.29 3.10
C ALA A 266 27.70 19.90 2.96
N MET A 267 28.29 19.03 2.13
CA MET A 267 27.81 17.65 1.97
C MET A 267 27.96 16.82 3.25
N SER A 268 29.09 17.01 3.96
CA SER A 268 29.31 16.40 5.28
C SER A 268 28.28 16.89 6.30
N SER A 269 27.97 18.20 6.31
CA SER A 269 26.95 18.79 7.16
C SER A 269 25.55 18.26 6.85
N LEU A 270 25.22 18.08 5.57
CA LEU A 270 23.96 17.45 5.14
C LEU A 270 23.85 16.02 5.68
N LEU A 271 24.89 15.20 5.52
CA LEU A 271 24.91 13.82 6.02
C LEU A 271 24.76 13.78 7.56
N GLN A 272 25.45 14.66 8.28
CA GLN A 272 25.31 14.78 9.74
C GLN A 272 23.87 15.16 10.14
N LYS A 273 23.26 16.10 9.43
CA LYS A 273 21.87 16.52 9.70
C LYS A 273 20.88 15.40 9.45
N VAL A 274 21.06 14.66 8.35
CA VAL A 274 20.26 13.47 8.02
C VAL A 274 20.40 12.42 9.13
N SER A 275 21.62 12.12 9.58
CA SER A 275 21.87 11.20 10.69
C SER A 275 21.12 11.62 11.96
N HIS A 276 21.24 12.89 12.35
CA HIS A 276 20.58 13.43 13.53
C HIS A 276 19.04 13.32 13.46
N VAL A 277 18.45 13.60 12.30
CA VAL A 277 17.00 13.45 12.11
C VAL A 277 16.58 11.98 12.15
N ALA A 278 17.37 11.07 11.55
CA ALA A 278 17.10 9.63 11.60
C ALA A 278 17.10 9.10 13.04
N GLU A 279 18.09 9.51 13.86
CA GLU A 279 18.14 9.19 15.29
C GLU A 279 16.92 9.74 16.05
N LYS A 280 16.48 10.96 15.73
CA LYS A 280 15.29 11.56 16.35
C LYS A 280 14.02 10.76 16.03
N ILE A 281 13.85 10.33 14.77
CA ILE A 281 12.74 9.46 14.36
C ILE A 281 12.75 8.16 15.17
N GLN A 282 13.93 7.54 15.30
CA GLN A 282 14.10 6.32 16.08
C GLN A 282 13.74 6.54 17.55
N LYS A 283 14.30 7.57 18.21
CA LYS A 283 14.05 7.87 19.63
C LYS A 283 12.58 8.16 19.91
N ASN A 284 11.93 8.92 19.04
CA ASN A 284 10.50 9.21 19.17
C ASN A 284 9.65 7.93 19.07
N THR A 285 9.99 7.04 18.13
CA THR A 285 9.27 5.76 17.96
C THR A 285 9.51 4.84 19.15
N ALA A 286 10.74 4.77 19.66
CA ALA A 286 11.07 3.99 20.85
C ALA A 286 10.33 4.51 22.09
N GLY A 287 10.19 5.82 22.25
CA GLY A 287 9.43 6.44 23.35
C GLY A 287 7.93 6.14 23.36
N MET A 288 7.38 5.56 22.28
CA MET A 288 5.99 5.09 22.21
C MET A 288 5.82 3.64 22.69
N ILE A 289 6.91 2.98 23.11
CA ILE A 289 6.93 1.58 23.52
C ILE A 289 7.26 1.52 25.01
N ALA A 290 6.50 0.71 25.76
CA ALA A 290 6.59 0.67 27.22
C ALA A 290 7.99 0.36 27.77
N ASP A 291 8.74 -0.53 27.12
CA ASP A 291 10.13 -0.89 27.48
C ASP A 291 11.19 -0.14 26.64
N GLY A 292 10.75 0.75 25.73
CA GLY A 292 11.61 1.49 24.82
C GLY A 292 12.30 0.64 23.74
N GLN A 293 11.96 -0.65 23.59
CA GLN A 293 12.65 -1.56 22.67
C GLN A 293 11.78 -1.91 21.47
N PHE A 294 12.38 -1.92 20.28
CA PHE A 294 11.72 -2.50 19.11
C PHE A 294 11.65 -4.02 19.24
N LEU A 295 10.79 -4.64 18.44
CA LEU A 295 10.71 -6.10 18.42
C LEU A 295 12.02 -6.68 17.89
N SER A 296 12.43 -7.82 18.46
CA SER A 296 13.43 -8.67 17.81
C SER A 296 12.78 -9.51 16.71
N GLN A 297 13.59 -10.00 15.78
CA GLN A 297 13.13 -10.92 14.74
C GLN A 297 12.58 -12.22 15.35
N ASP A 298 13.17 -12.68 16.45
CA ASP A 298 12.73 -13.88 17.18
C ASP A 298 11.37 -13.68 17.86
N GLN A 299 11.05 -12.48 18.34
CA GLN A 299 9.73 -12.17 18.91
C GLN A 299 8.65 -12.21 17.82
N VAL A 300 8.95 -11.72 16.62
CA VAL A 300 8.04 -11.87 15.47
C VAL A 300 7.90 -13.33 15.08
N ALA A 301 9.01 -14.09 15.03
CA ALA A 301 8.99 -15.51 14.74
C ALA A 301 8.16 -16.31 15.76
N LEU A 302 8.28 -16.00 17.05
CA LEU A 302 7.49 -16.59 18.12
C LEU A 302 5.98 -16.35 17.90
N THR A 303 5.61 -15.13 17.52
CA THR A 303 4.22 -14.78 17.20
C THR A 303 3.71 -15.61 16.03
N VAL A 304 4.45 -15.67 14.93
CA VAL A 304 4.09 -16.48 13.76
C VAL A 304 3.93 -17.96 14.13
N MET A 305 4.85 -18.50 14.93
CA MET A 305 4.71 -19.88 15.41
C MET A 305 3.48 -20.10 16.28
N ALA A 306 3.02 -19.11 17.05
CA ALA A 306 1.75 -19.20 17.77
C ALA A 306 0.58 -19.28 16.79
N LEU A 307 0.57 -18.42 15.77
CA LEU A 307 -0.47 -18.38 14.74
C LEU A 307 -0.54 -19.65 13.90
N CYS A 308 0.54 -20.43 13.83
CA CYS A 308 0.58 -21.73 13.18
C CYS A 308 0.11 -22.90 14.07
N GLU A 309 -0.24 -22.67 15.35
CA GLU A 309 -0.82 -23.73 16.17
C GLU A 309 -2.25 -24.03 15.68
N PRO A 310 -2.58 -25.28 15.29
CA PRO A 310 -3.83 -25.58 14.60
C PRO A 310 -5.11 -25.14 15.31
N ARG A 311 -5.20 -25.29 16.65
CA ARG A 311 -6.40 -24.90 17.40
C ARG A 311 -6.55 -23.39 17.47
N LEU A 312 -5.45 -22.67 17.71
CA LEU A 312 -5.44 -21.21 17.68
C LEU A 312 -5.80 -20.73 16.29
N ALA A 313 -5.09 -21.18 15.25
CA ALA A 313 -5.30 -20.81 13.85
C ALA A 313 -6.77 -20.96 13.43
N ALA A 314 -7.39 -22.10 13.75
CA ALA A 314 -8.82 -22.33 13.48
C ALA A 314 -9.74 -21.35 14.21
N THR A 315 -9.38 -20.95 15.43
CA THR A 315 -10.14 -19.97 16.25
C THR A 315 -10.05 -18.55 15.70
N ILE A 316 -8.89 -18.17 15.16
CA ILE A 316 -8.60 -16.81 14.67
C ILE A 316 -8.59 -16.71 13.14
N ASN A 317 -9.17 -17.68 12.43
CA ASN A 317 -9.23 -17.66 10.96
C ASN A 317 -9.87 -16.36 10.46
N GLY A 318 -9.23 -15.72 9.48
CA GLY A 318 -9.67 -14.43 8.94
C GLY A 318 -9.46 -13.25 9.87
N LYS A 319 -8.51 -13.33 10.80
CA LYS A 319 -8.13 -12.20 11.66
C LYS A 319 -6.77 -11.64 11.29
N VAL A 320 -6.66 -10.32 11.47
CA VAL A 320 -5.41 -9.58 11.47
C VAL A 320 -4.99 -9.37 12.91
N ILE A 321 -3.94 -10.06 13.33
CA ILE A 321 -3.48 -10.07 14.72
C ILE A 321 -2.47 -8.94 14.94
N PRO A 322 -2.74 -8.00 15.87
CA PRO A 322 -1.76 -6.98 16.26
C PRO A 322 -0.48 -7.65 16.73
N GLY A 323 0.65 -7.17 16.23
CA GLY A 323 1.98 -7.74 16.48
C GLY A 323 2.95 -6.69 17.00
N ASP A 324 2.47 -5.69 17.72
CA ASP A 324 3.27 -4.54 18.15
C ASP A 324 3.06 -4.17 19.63
N ARG A 325 3.80 -3.16 20.08
CA ARG A 325 3.73 -2.59 21.44
C ARG A 325 3.73 -1.06 21.40
N VAL A 326 3.36 -0.49 20.26
CA VAL A 326 3.47 0.95 20.00
C VAL A 326 2.14 1.60 20.36
N PHE A 327 2.17 2.46 21.38
CA PHE A 327 1.03 3.33 21.63
C PHE A 327 1.03 4.49 20.62
N TYR A 328 0.19 4.36 19.58
CA TYR A 328 0.06 5.37 18.54
C TYR A 328 -1.32 6.03 18.60
N PRO A 329 -1.43 7.27 19.10
CA PRO A 329 -2.71 7.96 19.12
C PRO A 329 -3.17 8.26 17.69
N VAL A 330 -4.32 7.71 17.31
CA VAL A 330 -4.91 7.90 15.99
C VAL A 330 -5.97 9.01 16.04
N ARG A 331 -5.90 9.95 15.09
CA ARG A 331 -7.01 10.87 14.83
C ARG A 331 -8.11 10.12 14.05
N PRO A 332 -9.40 10.49 14.20
CA PRO A 332 -10.43 9.95 13.34
C PRO A 332 -10.15 10.40 11.90
N HIS A 333 -9.85 9.41 11.05
CA HIS A 333 -9.63 9.59 9.62
C HIS A 333 -10.81 9.14 8.77
N VAL A 334 -11.63 8.24 9.32
CA VAL A 334 -12.80 7.65 8.69
C VAL A 334 -14.05 8.27 9.31
N ALA A 335 -14.96 8.72 8.46
CA ALA A 335 -16.27 9.24 8.82
C ALA A 335 -17.36 8.48 8.06
N GLY A 336 -18.62 8.70 8.47
CA GLY A 336 -19.80 8.27 7.72
C GLY A 336 -20.02 9.17 6.48
N PRO A 337 -21.24 9.67 6.25
CA PRO A 337 -21.50 10.57 5.14
C PRO A 337 -20.74 11.89 5.30
N ALA A 338 -20.28 12.46 4.19
CA ALA A 338 -19.62 13.75 4.19
C ALA A 338 -20.54 14.85 4.78
N PRO A 339 -19.99 15.79 5.58
CA PRO A 339 -20.79 16.88 6.13
C PRO A 339 -21.40 17.74 5.02
N ARG A 340 -22.71 17.98 5.10
CA ARG A 340 -23.38 18.97 4.26
C ARG A 340 -23.14 20.36 4.85
N GLY A 341 -22.57 21.26 4.06
CA GLY A 341 -22.29 22.63 4.47
C GLY A 341 -22.29 23.58 3.27
N PRO A 342 -22.27 24.90 3.52
CA PRO A 342 -22.16 25.88 2.45
C PRO A 342 -20.86 25.66 1.66
N CYS A 343 -21.01 25.34 0.38
CA CYS A 343 -19.91 25.23 -0.58
C CYS A 343 -19.91 26.48 -1.46
N GLY A 344 -18.72 27.04 -1.72
CA GLY A 344 -18.57 28.12 -2.69
C GLY A 344 -18.85 27.63 -4.12
N GLY A 345 -19.15 28.56 -5.03
CA GLY A 345 -19.21 28.25 -6.45
C GLY A 345 -17.83 27.93 -7.02
N LEU A 346 -17.79 27.14 -8.09
CA LEU A 346 -16.57 26.73 -8.78
C LEU A 346 -16.00 27.82 -9.71
N GLY A 347 -16.77 28.87 -9.98
CA GLY A 347 -16.31 30.03 -10.74
C GLY A 347 -15.86 29.68 -12.17
N GLY A 348 -16.50 28.70 -12.81
CA GLY A 348 -16.18 28.24 -14.16
C GLY A 348 -15.02 27.24 -14.26
N LYS A 349 -14.33 26.92 -13.15
CA LYS A 349 -13.23 25.93 -13.12
C LYS A 349 -13.71 24.52 -13.45
N ALA A 350 -12.78 23.70 -13.94
CA ALA A 350 -13.06 22.32 -14.28
C ALA A 350 -13.08 21.41 -13.05
N VAL A 351 -13.99 20.44 -13.07
CA VAL A 351 -13.90 19.20 -12.30
C VAL A 351 -13.73 18.07 -13.29
N VAL A 352 -12.57 17.40 -13.25
CA VAL A 352 -12.26 16.30 -14.17
C VAL A 352 -12.59 14.98 -13.49
N ILE A 353 -13.31 14.10 -14.15
CA ILE A 353 -13.76 12.82 -13.61
C ILE A 353 -13.20 11.72 -14.50
N VAL A 354 -12.21 11.00 -13.98
CA VAL A 354 -11.63 9.83 -14.63
C VAL A 354 -12.51 8.62 -14.29
N VAL A 355 -13.04 7.97 -15.32
CA VAL A 355 -13.98 6.86 -15.19
C VAL A 355 -13.28 5.56 -15.57
N GLY A 356 -12.79 4.84 -14.56
CA GLY A 356 -12.30 3.46 -14.68
C GLY A 356 -13.38 2.42 -14.41
N ALA A 357 -14.64 2.85 -14.24
CA ALA A 357 -15.77 1.99 -13.94
C ALA A 357 -16.28 1.26 -15.20
N ALA A 358 -16.36 -0.06 -15.11
CA ALA A 358 -16.93 -0.94 -16.14
C ALA A 358 -18.33 -1.45 -15.76
N ASP A 359 -19.07 -0.67 -14.95
CA ASP A 359 -20.40 -1.01 -14.44
C ASP A 359 -21.30 0.24 -14.36
N GLU A 360 -22.62 0.02 -14.37
CA GLU A 360 -23.64 1.08 -14.37
C GLU A 360 -23.56 1.97 -13.13
N GLY A 361 -23.36 1.38 -11.94
CA GLY A 361 -23.29 2.11 -10.68
C GLY A 361 -22.10 3.07 -10.63
N GLY A 362 -20.93 2.65 -11.10
CA GLY A 362 -19.77 3.54 -11.22
C GLY A 362 -20.00 4.67 -12.23
N CYS A 363 -20.63 4.41 -13.38
CA CYS A 363 -20.99 5.45 -14.35
C CYS A 363 -22.01 6.44 -13.76
N ALA A 364 -22.99 5.94 -12.99
CA ALA A 364 -23.96 6.78 -12.29
C ALA A 364 -23.31 7.67 -11.21
N ALA A 365 -22.33 7.14 -10.47
CA ALA A 365 -21.54 7.92 -9.51
C ALA A 365 -20.72 9.02 -10.21
N ALA A 366 -20.08 8.71 -11.34
CA ALA A 366 -19.36 9.70 -12.15
C ALA A 366 -20.30 10.80 -12.65
N ALA A 367 -21.47 10.43 -13.20
CA ALA A 367 -22.48 11.40 -13.64
C ALA A 367 -23.01 12.27 -12.49
N ALA A 368 -23.17 11.72 -11.28
CA ALA A 368 -23.57 12.48 -10.10
C ALA A 368 -22.54 13.54 -9.70
N LEU A 369 -21.25 13.21 -9.74
CA LEU A 369 -20.16 14.17 -9.54
C LEU A 369 -20.17 15.26 -10.61
N GLY A 370 -20.39 14.89 -11.88
CA GLY A 370 -20.46 15.83 -13.00
C GLY A 370 -21.60 16.84 -12.84
N ARG A 371 -22.82 16.36 -12.56
CA ARG A 371 -23.97 17.22 -12.28
C ARG A 371 -23.72 18.15 -11.12
N ARG A 372 -23.15 17.66 -10.01
CA ARG A 372 -22.84 18.48 -8.84
C ARG A 372 -21.81 19.57 -9.17
N ALA A 373 -20.82 19.28 -10.02
CA ALA A 373 -19.88 20.30 -10.48
C ALA A 373 -20.57 21.41 -11.30
N GLU A 374 -21.46 21.05 -12.22
CA GLU A 374 -22.21 22.03 -13.03
C GLU A 374 -23.21 22.84 -12.19
N GLU A 375 -23.90 22.21 -11.23
CA GLU A 375 -24.76 22.87 -10.24
C GLU A 375 -24.02 23.92 -9.39
N ARG A 376 -22.70 23.74 -9.22
CA ARG A 376 -21.82 24.69 -8.52
C ARG A 376 -21.20 25.72 -9.48
N GLY A 377 -21.64 25.76 -10.74
CA GLY A 377 -21.15 26.70 -11.76
C GLY A 377 -19.75 26.37 -12.28
N GLY A 378 -19.33 25.10 -12.21
CA GLY A 378 -18.10 24.60 -12.82
C GLY A 378 -18.35 23.92 -14.16
N LYS A 379 -17.27 23.41 -14.77
CA LYS A 379 -17.34 22.58 -15.99
C LYS A 379 -16.99 21.13 -15.65
N ALA A 380 -17.88 20.19 -15.96
CA ALA A 380 -17.59 18.77 -15.80
C ALA A 380 -16.89 18.21 -17.06
N VAL A 381 -15.76 17.54 -16.87
CA VAL A 381 -15.01 16.87 -17.94
C VAL A 381 -14.87 15.38 -17.61
N MET A 382 -15.34 14.51 -18.49
CA MET A 382 -15.25 13.05 -18.31
C MET A 382 -14.05 12.51 -19.11
N VAL A 383 -13.14 11.81 -18.45
CA VAL A 383 -12.06 11.04 -19.10
C VAL A 383 -12.37 9.57 -18.88
N ILE A 384 -12.93 8.94 -19.90
CA ILE A 384 -13.48 7.58 -19.84
C ILE A 384 -12.40 6.60 -20.29
N ASP A 385 -12.11 5.59 -19.46
CA ASP A 385 -11.14 4.56 -19.85
C ASP A 385 -11.61 3.81 -21.10
N ALA A 386 -10.68 3.52 -22.01
CA ALA A 386 -10.97 2.82 -23.25
C ALA A 386 -11.58 1.42 -23.03
N GLY A 387 -11.33 0.80 -21.87
CA GLY A 387 -11.91 -0.47 -21.46
C GLY A 387 -13.37 -0.40 -21.00
N VAL A 388 -13.94 0.80 -20.78
CA VAL A 388 -15.36 0.96 -20.41
C VAL A 388 -16.24 0.60 -21.61
N PRO A 389 -17.20 -0.35 -21.50
CA PRO A 389 -18.10 -0.71 -22.61
C PRO A 389 -18.88 0.47 -23.17
N GLU A 390 -19.04 0.55 -24.49
CA GLU A 390 -19.70 1.66 -25.19
C GLU A 390 -21.13 1.94 -24.68
N GLY A 391 -21.91 0.89 -24.39
CA GLY A 391 -23.27 1.02 -23.86
C GLY A 391 -23.35 1.78 -22.53
N LEU A 392 -22.30 1.72 -21.70
CA LEU A 392 -22.23 2.43 -20.42
C LEU A 392 -21.79 3.89 -20.57
N ARG A 393 -21.26 4.29 -21.73
CA ARG A 393 -20.74 5.64 -21.99
C ARG A 393 -21.83 6.67 -22.27
N SER A 394 -22.96 6.24 -22.82
CA SER A 394 -24.07 7.10 -23.26
C SER A 394 -24.53 8.12 -22.21
N GLY A 395 -24.59 7.73 -20.93
CA GLY A 395 -24.95 8.63 -19.83
C GLY A 395 -23.89 9.67 -19.44
N LEU A 396 -22.65 9.47 -19.89
CA LEU A 396 -21.50 10.35 -19.64
C LEU A 396 -21.26 11.34 -20.80
N GLU A 397 -21.77 11.04 -21.99
CA GLU A 397 -21.70 11.91 -23.18
C GLU A 397 -22.53 13.20 -23.06
N ALA A 398 -23.40 13.29 -22.04
CA ALA A 398 -24.07 14.52 -21.67
C ALA A 398 -23.10 15.61 -21.17
N PHE A 399 -21.87 15.23 -20.80
CA PHE A 399 -20.80 16.13 -20.37
C PHE A 399 -19.72 16.24 -21.46
N HIS A 400 -18.72 17.09 -21.24
CA HIS A 400 -17.54 17.11 -22.11
C HIS A 400 -16.70 15.85 -21.89
N SER A 401 -16.95 14.81 -22.69
CA SER A 401 -16.36 13.47 -22.51
C SER A 401 -15.31 13.10 -23.57
N HIS A 402 -14.25 12.43 -23.15
CA HIS A 402 -13.22 11.87 -24.01
C HIS A 402 -12.89 10.44 -23.61
N VAL A 403 -12.62 9.59 -24.60
CA VAL A 403 -12.13 8.22 -24.37
C VAL A 403 -10.61 8.23 -24.44
N ALA A 404 -9.96 7.63 -23.43
CA ALA A 404 -8.51 7.58 -23.33
C ALA A 404 -8.04 6.27 -22.69
N ASP A 405 -6.79 5.89 -22.96
CA ASP A 405 -6.13 4.79 -22.25
C ASP A 405 -5.61 5.32 -20.89
N THR A 406 -6.39 5.14 -19.83
CA THR A 406 -6.06 5.72 -18.50
C THR A 406 -4.97 4.95 -17.77
N LYS A 407 -4.47 3.86 -18.36
CA LYS A 407 -3.26 3.17 -17.91
C LYS A 407 -2.00 3.98 -18.22
N LYS A 408 -2.07 4.95 -19.14
CA LYS A 408 -0.96 5.83 -19.50
C LYS A 408 -1.07 7.17 -18.76
N ALA A 409 -0.06 7.47 -17.95
CA ALA A 409 -0.03 8.72 -17.18
C ALA A 409 -0.04 9.97 -18.08
N GLU A 410 0.58 9.89 -19.26
CA GLU A 410 0.65 11.01 -20.22
C GLU A 410 -0.73 11.35 -20.78
N GLU A 411 -1.59 10.35 -20.99
CA GLU A 411 -2.96 10.55 -21.46
C GLU A 411 -3.82 11.26 -20.41
N ILE A 412 -3.72 10.86 -19.13
CA ILE A 412 -4.39 11.56 -18.04
C ILE A 412 -3.90 13.01 -17.96
N ALA A 413 -2.58 13.21 -17.97
CA ALA A 413 -1.97 14.54 -17.90
C ALA A 413 -2.40 15.45 -19.07
N ARG A 414 -2.48 14.90 -20.29
CA ARG A 414 -2.96 15.60 -21.49
C ARG A 414 -4.38 16.14 -21.31
N TRP A 415 -5.29 15.31 -20.80
CA TRP A 415 -6.68 15.72 -20.59
C TRP A 415 -6.86 16.68 -19.41
N LEU A 416 -6.07 16.53 -18.34
CA LEU A 416 -6.03 17.51 -17.25
C LEU A 416 -5.57 18.88 -17.77
N ALA A 417 -4.50 18.93 -18.57
CA ALA A 417 -4.02 20.17 -19.16
C ALA A 417 -5.08 20.82 -20.07
N ALA A 418 -5.73 20.04 -20.94
CA ALA A 418 -6.81 20.52 -21.81
C ALA A 418 -8.00 21.08 -21.01
N ALA A 419 -8.42 20.38 -19.95
CA ALA A 419 -9.50 20.82 -19.08
C ALA A 419 -9.14 22.12 -18.35
N SER A 420 -7.89 22.24 -17.86
CA SER A 420 -7.37 23.44 -17.23
C SER A 420 -7.42 24.64 -18.19
N SER A 421 -6.95 24.49 -19.43
CA SER A 421 -7.00 25.54 -20.45
C SER A 421 -8.43 25.95 -20.83
N MET A 422 -9.36 25.00 -20.91
CA MET A 422 -10.76 25.26 -21.25
C MET A 422 -11.54 26.00 -20.14
N ALA A 423 -11.15 25.79 -18.87
CA ALA A 423 -11.92 26.22 -17.71
C ALA A 423 -11.22 27.25 -16.82
N GLY A 424 -10.05 27.76 -17.23
CA GLY A 424 -9.27 28.71 -16.42
C GLY A 424 -8.71 28.09 -15.13
N GLY A 425 -8.50 26.76 -15.13
CA GLY A 425 -7.96 25.99 -14.02
C GLY A 425 -8.82 24.79 -13.60
N ILE A 426 -8.22 23.94 -12.77
CA ILE A 426 -8.87 22.75 -12.19
C ILE A 426 -9.21 23.05 -10.73
N ALA A 427 -10.46 22.81 -10.35
CA ALA A 427 -10.91 22.87 -8.96
C ALA A 427 -10.80 21.51 -8.26
N GLY A 428 -11.01 20.42 -9.01
CA GLY A 428 -10.79 19.08 -8.50
C GLY A 428 -10.74 18.01 -9.57
N VAL A 429 -10.23 16.85 -9.17
CA VAL A 429 -10.17 15.64 -10.00
C VAL A 429 -10.75 14.48 -9.20
N ALA A 430 -11.66 13.72 -9.80
CA ALA A 430 -12.21 12.50 -9.22
C ALA A 430 -11.79 11.28 -10.05
N HIS A 431 -11.51 10.15 -9.41
CA HIS A 431 -11.32 8.86 -10.05
C HIS A 431 -12.38 7.88 -9.55
N VAL A 432 -13.17 7.29 -10.46
CA VAL A 432 -14.23 6.35 -10.12
C VAL A 432 -13.86 4.94 -10.55
N THR A 433 -13.69 4.03 -9.59
CA THR A 433 -13.23 2.66 -9.87
C THR A 433 -14.36 1.74 -10.34
N GLY A 434 -15.60 1.98 -9.90
CA GLY A 434 -16.72 1.05 -10.07
C GLY A 434 -16.65 -0.19 -9.17
N ALA A 435 -17.51 -1.17 -9.39
CA ALA A 435 -17.64 -2.39 -8.60
C ALA A 435 -16.57 -3.45 -8.93
N VAL A 436 -16.14 -4.19 -7.91
CA VAL A 436 -15.37 -5.42 -8.10
C VAL A 436 -16.27 -6.47 -8.77
N PRO A 437 -15.83 -7.15 -9.84
CA PRO A 437 -16.66 -8.15 -10.52
C PRO A 437 -17.24 -9.22 -9.59
N ALA A 438 -18.54 -9.47 -9.73
CA ALA A 438 -19.26 -10.49 -8.99
C ALA A 438 -18.86 -11.90 -9.43
N GLY A 439 -19.14 -12.91 -8.59
CA GLY A 439 -18.95 -14.33 -8.92
C GLY A 439 -17.51 -14.80 -9.16
N THR A 440 -16.51 -13.94 -8.99
CA THR A 440 -15.09 -14.26 -9.23
C THR A 440 -14.39 -14.55 -7.92
N ARG A 441 -13.87 -15.77 -7.70
CA ARG A 441 -13.02 -16.05 -6.53
C ARG A 441 -11.60 -15.56 -6.78
N LEU A 442 -11.03 -14.80 -5.85
CA LEU A 442 -9.65 -14.31 -5.99
C LEU A 442 -8.68 -15.47 -6.18
N CYS A 443 -8.82 -16.53 -5.38
CA CYS A 443 -7.92 -17.68 -5.48
C CYS A 443 -8.03 -18.48 -6.79
N SER A 444 -9.03 -18.20 -7.62
CA SER A 444 -9.22 -18.83 -8.95
C SER A 444 -8.75 -17.96 -10.11
N LEU A 445 -8.35 -16.71 -9.85
CA LEU A 445 -7.85 -15.83 -10.89
C LEU A 445 -6.51 -16.33 -11.41
N ASP A 446 -6.33 -16.20 -12.72
CA ASP A 446 -5.00 -16.19 -13.30
C ASP A 446 -4.29 -14.87 -12.98
N ARG A 447 -3.02 -14.78 -13.42
CA ARG A 447 -2.21 -13.60 -13.11
C ARG A 447 -2.74 -12.35 -13.79
N GLU A 448 -3.22 -12.46 -15.02
CA GLU A 448 -3.75 -11.34 -15.80
C GLU A 448 -5.01 -10.75 -15.15
N GLY A 449 -5.95 -11.61 -14.72
CA GLY A 449 -7.15 -11.19 -14.02
C GLY A 449 -6.85 -10.49 -12.70
N TRP A 450 -5.87 -10.96 -11.93
CA TRP A 450 -5.43 -10.26 -10.72
C TRP A 450 -4.79 -8.91 -11.00
N ASP A 451 -3.87 -8.85 -11.97
CA ASP A 451 -3.18 -7.62 -12.34
C ASP A 451 -4.18 -6.58 -12.87
N ALA A 452 -5.23 -7.00 -13.59
CA ALA A 452 -6.32 -6.13 -14.02
C ALA A 452 -7.10 -5.53 -12.84
N LEU A 453 -7.36 -6.29 -11.77
CA LEU A 453 -8.00 -5.78 -10.56
C LEU A 453 -7.09 -4.79 -9.82
N VAL A 454 -5.80 -5.12 -9.64
CA VAL A 454 -4.83 -4.23 -8.99
C VAL A 454 -4.67 -2.92 -9.76
N GLU A 455 -4.63 -3.00 -11.08
CA GLU A 455 -4.57 -1.82 -11.95
C GLU A 455 -5.81 -0.95 -11.75
N ARG A 456 -7.02 -1.53 -11.84
CA ARG A 456 -8.28 -0.79 -11.74
C ARG A 456 -8.51 -0.16 -10.36
N PHE A 457 -8.15 -0.87 -9.29
CA PHE A 457 -8.58 -0.49 -7.95
C PHE A 457 -7.47 0.10 -7.07
N LEU A 458 -6.21 0.10 -7.51
CA LEU A 458 -5.10 0.67 -6.75
C LEU A 458 -4.14 1.51 -7.61
N CYS A 459 -3.55 0.95 -8.66
CA CYS A 459 -2.56 1.70 -9.47
C CYS A 459 -3.19 2.85 -10.26
N GLY A 460 -4.31 2.63 -10.94
CA GLY A 460 -5.06 3.64 -11.68
C GLY A 460 -5.53 4.84 -10.84
N PRO A 461 -6.19 4.62 -9.68
CA PRO A 461 -6.53 5.68 -8.75
C PRO A 461 -5.31 6.46 -8.25
N ALA A 462 -4.22 5.76 -7.92
CA ALA A 462 -2.98 6.40 -7.45
C ALA A 462 -2.31 7.24 -8.55
N ARG A 463 -2.27 6.72 -9.78
CA ARG A 463 -1.78 7.43 -10.97
C ARG A 463 -2.58 8.70 -11.22
N THR A 464 -3.90 8.59 -11.22
CA THR A 464 -4.80 9.74 -11.39
C THR A 464 -4.59 10.78 -10.30
N ALA A 465 -4.45 10.33 -9.04
CA ALA A 465 -4.21 11.23 -7.93
C ALA A 465 -2.89 12.00 -8.08
N ARG A 466 -1.79 11.34 -8.45
CA ARG A 466 -0.50 12.02 -8.70
C ARG A 466 -0.58 12.98 -9.90
N ALA A 467 -1.20 12.57 -11.00
CA ALA A 467 -1.41 13.43 -12.17
C ALA A 467 -2.26 14.66 -11.82
N ALA A 468 -3.28 14.50 -10.98
CA ALA A 468 -4.09 15.60 -10.48
C ALA A 468 -3.29 16.57 -9.60
N MET A 469 -2.44 16.04 -8.72
CA MET A 469 -1.53 16.86 -7.89
C MET A 469 -0.57 17.67 -8.76
N GLU A 470 0.06 17.05 -9.76
CA GLU A 470 0.94 17.74 -10.72
C GLU A 470 0.19 18.79 -11.56
N ALA A 471 -1.04 18.51 -11.99
CA ALA A 471 -1.84 19.48 -12.75
C ALA A 471 -2.28 20.69 -11.91
N MET A 472 -2.51 20.51 -10.61
CA MET A 472 -2.89 21.59 -9.68
C MET A 472 -1.68 22.33 -9.10
N VAL A 473 -0.53 21.66 -8.99
CA VAL A 473 0.74 22.24 -8.51
C VAL A 473 1.87 21.82 -9.47
N PRO A 474 1.96 22.44 -10.66
CA PRO A 474 2.96 22.07 -11.67
C PRO A 474 4.39 22.17 -11.14
N GLY A 475 5.18 21.12 -11.35
CA GLY A 475 6.54 20.98 -10.84
C GLY A 475 6.63 20.65 -9.35
N GLY A 476 5.50 20.47 -8.66
CA GLY A 476 5.47 20.26 -7.20
C GLY A 476 6.16 18.97 -6.75
N GLY A 477 6.17 17.91 -7.57
CA GLY A 477 6.93 16.69 -7.26
C GLY A 477 8.43 16.99 -7.13
N ALA A 478 8.96 17.72 -8.10
CA ALA A 478 10.36 18.13 -8.16
C ALA A 478 10.72 19.21 -7.14
N ASP A 479 9.85 20.22 -6.95
CA ASP A 479 9.99 21.25 -5.93
C ASP A 479 8.82 21.21 -4.93
N PRO A 480 8.95 20.45 -3.83
CA PRO A 480 7.87 20.27 -2.87
C PRO A 480 7.45 21.57 -2.16
N ARG A 481 8.26 22.64 -2.23
CA ARG A 481 7.93 23.94 -1.63
C ARG A 481 6.72 24.58 -2.31
N LEU A 482 6.45 24.25 -3.57
CA LEU A 482 5.31 24.74 -4.34
C LEU A 482 3.96 24.29 -3.77
N TYR A 483 3.93 23.19 -3.01
CA TYR A 483 2.69 22.73 -2.36
C TYR A 483 2.25 23.62 -1.19
N ARG A 484 3.15 24.44 -0.63
CA ARG A 484 2.85 25.24 0.56
C ARG A 484 1.70 26.21 0.29
N GLY A 485 0.59 26.02 1.00
CA GLY A 485 -0.62 26.81 0.85
C GLY A 485 -1.43 26.54 -0.43
N ALA A 486 -0.92 25.72 -1.36
CA ALA A 486 -1.64 25.31 -2.56
C ALA A 486 -2.92 24.55 -2.18
N GLY A 487 -3.99 24.76 -2.93
CA GLY A 487 -5.30 24.12 -2.71
C GLY A 487 -5.69 23.22 -3.87
N GLY A 488 -6.74 22.43 -3.68
CA GLY A 488 -7.27 21.51 -4.68
C GLY A 488 -7.93 20.30 -4.06
N ALA A 489 -8.80 19.64 -4.83
CA ALA A 489 -9.48 18.43 -4.40
C ALA A 489 -9.10 17.26 -5.32
N VAL A 490 -8.56 16.19 -4.73
CA VAL A 490 -8.47 14.88 -5.38
C VAL A 490 -9.48 13.98 -4.69
N ILE A 491 -10.32 13.28 -5.44
CA ILE A 491 -11.32 12.36 -4.89
C ILE A 491 -11.12 10.99 -5.52
N ILE A 492 -11.04 9.95 -4.70
CA ILE A 492 -11.12 8.57 -5.17
C ILE A 492 -12.48 8.05 -4.73
N VAL A 493 -13.30 7.61 -5.68
CA VAL A 493 -14.51 6.83 -5.40
C VAL A 493 -14.11 5.37 -5.55
N GLY A 494 -13.87 4.73 -4.40
CA GLY A 494 -13.48 3.33 -4.32
C GLY A 494 -14.65 2.38 -4.65
N PRO A 495 -14.39 1.07 -4.69
CA PRO A 495 -15.43 0.12 -5.04
C PRO A 495 -16.56 0.14 -4.00
N PRO A 496 -17.83 0.12 -4.46
CA PRO A 496 -18.97 -0.03 -3.57
C PRO A 496 -18.92 -1.39 -2.87
N LEU A 497 -19.49 -1.47 -1.66
CA LEU A 497 -19.90 -2.77 -1.14
C LEU A 497 -21.06 -3.32 -1.98
N PRO A 498 -21.14 -4.65 -2.17
CA PRO A 498 -22.27 -5.27 -2.85
C PRO A 498 -23.57 -4.99 -2.08
N SER A 499 -24.65 -4.71 -2.81
CA SER A 499 -25.97 -4.40 -2.26
C SER A 499 -26.87 -5.64 -2.17
N GLY A 500 -28.05 -5.48 -1.58
CA GLY A 500 -29.07 -6.52 -1.41
C GLY A 500 -29.28 -6.93 0.05
N LYS A 501 -30.37 -7.68 0.33
CA LYS A 501 -30.79 -8.02 1.71
C LYS A 501 -29.72 -8.76 2.53
N ARG A 502 -28.80 -9.45 1.87
CA ARG A 502 -27.69 -10.20 2.51
C ARG A 502 -26.56 -10.37 1.51
N PRO A 503 -25.70 -9.35 1.32
CA PRO A 503 -24.59 -9.43 0.39
C PRO A 503 -23.71 -10.66 0.69
N PRO A 504 -23.25 -11.42 -0.31
CA PRO A 504 -22.44 -12.59 -0.04
C PRO A 504 -21.08 -12.18 0.57
N ARG A 505 -20.65 -12.92 1.59
CA ARG A 505 -19.49 -12.55 2.42
C ARG A 505 -18.18 -12.50 1.64
N ASP A 506 -18.03 -13.40 0.68
CA ASP A 506 -16.89 -13.43 -0.22
C ASP A 506 -16.85 -12.17 -1.08
N GLU A 507 -17.97 -11.72 -1.66
CA GLU A 507 -18.00 -10.50 -2.47
C GLU A 507 -17.67 -9.25 -1.64
N VAL A 508 -18.20 -9.17 -0.41
CA VAL A 508 -17.84 -8.12 0.55
C VAL A 508 -16.35 -8.14 0.86
N ALA A 509 -15.79 -9.32 1.15
CA ALA A 509 -14.36 -9.46 1.45
C ALA A 509 -13.48 -9.07 0.25
N ARG A 510 -13.89 -9.41 -0.98
CA ARG A 510 -13.19 -8.99 -2.21
C ARG A 510 -13.19 -7.48 -2.39
N ALA A 511 -14.34 -6.81 -2.21
CA ALA A 511 -14.40 -5.35 -2.24
C ALA A 511 -13.51 -4.73 -1.16
N GLU A 512 -13.50 -5.32 0.05
CA GLU A 512 -12.66 -4.87 1.16
C GLU A 512 -11.16 -4.99 0.89
N VAL A 513 -10.68 -5.93 0.06
CA VAL A 513 -9.27 -5.98 -0.37
C VAL A 513 -8.82 -4.62 -0.91
N PHE A 514 -9.63 -4.04 -1.79
CA PHE A 514 -9.29 -2.80 -2.46
C PHE A 514 -9.66 -1.56 -1.65
N ARG A 515 -10.77 -1.59 -0.90
CA ARG A 515 -11.09 -0.51 0.06
C ARG A 515 -9.98 -0.37 1.11
N GLY A 516 -9.45 -1.48 1.61
CA GLY A 516 -8.32 -1.49 2.54
C GLY A 516 -6.99 -1.09 1.91
N ALA A 517 -6.86 -1.09 0.58
CA ALA A 517 -5.72 -0.48 -0.10
C ALA A 517 -5.84 1.06 -0.10
N LEU A 518 -7.03 1.56 -0.40
CA LEU A 518 -7.30 2.98 -0.61
C LEU A 518 -7.34 3.78 0.70
N ARG A 519 -7.80 3.19 1.82
CA ARG A 519 -7.83 3.87 3.13
C ARG A 519 -6.44 4.34 3.59
N PRO A 520 -5.42 3.47 3.74
CA PRO A 520 -4.08 3.92 4.14
C PRO A 520 -3.39 4.77 3.07
N LEU A 521 -3.74 4.60 1.79
CA LEU A 521 -3.30 5.52 0.73
C LEU A 521 -3.79 6.94 1.02
N ALA A 522 -5.10 7.12 1.22
CA ALA A 522 -5.68 8.43 1.48
C ALA A 522 -5.21 9.02 2.81
N ALA A 523 -5.17 8.23 3.88
CA ALA A 523 -4.75 8.70 5.19
C ALA A 523 -3.28 9.15 5.20
N THR A 524 -2.39 8.38 4.57
CA THR A 524 -0.95 8.71 4.50
C THR A 524 -0.69 9.90 3.58
N ALA A 525 -1.28 9.93 2.38
CA ALA A 525 -1.11 11.03 1.44
C ALA A 525 -1.60 12.36 2.04
N ASN A 526 -2.71 12.38 2.77
CA ASN A 526 -3.18 13.61 3.43
C ASN A 526 -2.30 14.07 4.58
N GLN A 527 -1.69 13.13 5.32
CA GLN A 527 -0.72 13.51 6.36
C GLN A 527 0.54 14.12 5.73
N GLU A 528 0.99 13.61 4.58
CA GLU A 528 2.08 14.22 3.82
C GLU A 528 1.70 15.61 3.30
N LEU A 529 0.52 15.76 2.67
CA LEU A 529 0.04 17.04 2.16
C LEU A 529 -0.05 18.10 3.26
N ALA A 530 -0.67 17.79 4.40
CA ALA A 530 -0.89 18.76 5.47
C ALA A 530 0.34 18.96 6.37
N ASP A 531 0.85 17.88 6.97
CA ASP A 531 1.84 17.97 8.05
C ASP A 531 3.28 18.11 7.52
N VAL A 532 3.53 17.77 6.24
CA VAL A 532 4.87 17.85 5.63
C VAL A 532 4.97 18.94 4.58
N LEU A 533 4.06 18.95 3.62
CA LEU A 533 4.09 19.90 2.50
C LEU A 533 3.42 21.24 2.84
N GLY A 534 2.64 21.30 3.94
CA GLY A 534 1.91 22.51 4.32
C GLY A 534 0.85 22.92 3.29
N SER A 535 0.31 21.96 2.55
CA SER A 535 -0.70 22.14 1.53
C SER A 535 -2.10 22.22 2.12
N LYS A 536 -2.98 22.97 1.45
CA LYS A 536 -4.44 22.95 1.69
C LYS A 536 -5.16 21.93 0.80
N MET A 537 -4.44 21.31 -0.13
CA MET A 537 -4.97 20.25 -0.98
C MET A 537 -5.37 19.02 -0.15
N ARG A 538 -6.43 18.34 -0.59
CA ARG A 538 -6.92 17.11 0.06
C ARG A 538 -7.12 16.00 -0.96
N LEU A 539 -6.77 14.77 -0.55
CA LEU A 539 -7.10 13.54 -1.26
C LEU A 539 -8.20 12.81 -0.50
N LEU A 540 -9.46 12.99 -0.87
CA LEU A 540 -10.59 12.37 -0.19
C LEU A 540 -10.91 11.01 -0.80
N LEU A 541 -11.33 10.07 0.05
CA LEU A 541 -11.80 8.75 -0.36
C LEU A 541 -13.30 8.63 -0.07
N ALA A 542 -14.11 8.42 -1.09
CA ALA A 542 -15.51 8.05 -0.96
C ALA A 542 -15.64 6.52 -1.10
N LEU A 543 -16.28 5.89 -0.14
CA LEU A 543 -16.51 4.45 -0.07
C LEU A 543 -18.02 4.17 -0.07
N PRO A 544 -18.63 3.93 -1.25
CA PRO A 544 -20.06 3.69 -1.36
C PRO A 544 -20.50 2.31 -0.88
N GLY A 545 -21.80 2.16 -0.63
CA GLY A 545 -22.42 0.95 -0.10
C GLY A 545 -22.23 0.80 1.42
N SER A 546 -23.08 -0.04 2.01
CA SER A 546 -23.09 -0.31 3.45
C SER A 546 -22.94 -1.80 3.76
N ALA A 547 -22.48 -2.11 4.97
CA ALA A 547 -22.39 -3.47 5.50
C ALA A 547 -23.77 -4.14 5.58
N GLY A 548 -24.85 -3.35 5.66
CA GLY A 548 -26.24 -3.82 5.61
C GLY A 548 -26.75 -4.13 4.20
N GLY A 549 -25.96 -3.87 3.15
CA GLY A 549 -26.33 -4.10 1.75
C GLY A 549 -27.29 -3.06 1.19
N ALA A 550 -27.28 -1.83 1.71
CA ALA A 550 -28.02 -0.72 1.10
C ALA A 550 -27.43 -0.38 -0.27
N GLU A 551 -28.30 -0.02 -1.21
CA GLU A 551 -27.87 0.52 -2.50
C GLU A 551 -27.04 1.80 -2.30
N PRO A 552 -25.93 1.97 -3.02
CA PRO A 552 -25.13 3.19 -2.96
C PRO A 552 -25.94 4.45 -3.30
N ASP A 553 -25.90 5.45 -2.42
CA ASP A 553 -26.50 6.76 -2.69
C ASP A 553 -25.47 7.67 -3.38
N HIS A 554 -25.54 7.74 -4.71
CA HIS A 554 -24.62 8.56 -5.50
C HIS A 554 -24.69 10.06 -5.17
N SER A 555 -25.78 10.55 -4.56
CA SER A 555 -25.84 11.93 -4.09
C SER A 555 -24.87 12.19 -2.92
N ARG A 556 -24.62 11.17 -2.08
CA ARG A 556 -23.66 11.25 -0.97
C ARG A 556 -22.22 11.17 -1.44
N VAL A 557 -21.97 10.47 -2.56
CA VAL A 557 -20.68 10.54 -3.25
C VAL A 557 -20.44 11.96 -3.76
N ALA A 558 -21.45 12.60 -4.34
CA ALA A 558 -21.37 14.00 -4.76
C ALA A 558 -21.20 14.99 -3.59
N ASP A 559 -21.75 14.68 -2.41
CA ASP A 559 -21.55 15.50 -1.20
C ASP A 559 -20.07 15.52 -0.75
N VAL A 560 -19.27 14.49 -1.09
CA VAL A 560 -17.80 14.50 -0.86
C VAL A 560 -17.11 15.58 -1.69
N LEU A 561 -17.59 15.85 -2.91
CA LEU A 561 -17.07 16.94 -3.75
C LEU A 561 -17.33 18.29 -3.10
N ASP A 562 -18.56 18.54 -2.65
CA ASP A 562 -18.90 19.77 -1.93
C ASP A 562 -18.05 19.94 -0.66
N HIS A 563 -17.84 18.86 0.09
CA HIS A 563 -16.96 18.89 1.26
C HIS A 563 -15.52 19.25 0.86
N ALA A 564 -14.96 18.63 -0.17
CA ALA A 564 -13.60 18.87 -0.66
C ALA A 564 -13.38 20.34 -1.06
N LEU A 565 -14.40 20.96 -1.63
CA LEU A 565 -14.39 22.35 -2.09
C LEU A 565 -14.74 23.35 -0.98
N SER A 566 -15.16 22.86 0.19
CA SER A 566 -15.44 23.70 1.35
C SER A 566 -14.15 24.09 2.09
N GLY A 567 -14.18 25.21 2.82
CA GLY A 567 -13.07 25.57 3.72
C GLY A 567 -12.84 24.58 4.88
N GLY A 568 -13.82 23.71 5.18
CA GLY A 568 -13.76 22.74 6.27
C GLY A 568 -12.84 21.54 5.99
N ALA A 569 -12.74 21.09 4.74
CA ALA A 569 -11.89 19.94 4.38
C ALA A 569 -10.40 20.21 4.65
N ALA A 570 -9.94 21.45 4.44
CA ALA A 570 -8.54 21.82 4.69
C ALA A 570 -8.15 21.70 6.17
N ALA A 571 -9.09 21.77 7.11
CA ALA A 571 -8.83 21.65 8.56
C ALA A 571 -9.19 20.27 9.14
N SER A 572 -9.91 19.43 8.39
CA SER A 572 -10.39 18.13 8.86
C SER A 572 -9.28 17.05 8.87
N SER A 573 -9.31 16.17 9.87
CA SER A 573 -8.56 14.90 9.83
C SER A 573 -9.33 13.78 9.13
N GLU A 574 -10.64 13.93 9.00
CA GLU A 574 -11.54 13.00 8.31
C GLU A 574 -11.35 13.16 6.80
N VAL A 575 -10.78 12.15 6.15
CA VAL A 575 -10.44 12.14 4.72
C VAL A 575 -11.00 10.92 3.99
N ILE A 576 -11.66 10.02 4.72
CA ILE A 576 -12.30 8.81 4.21
C ILE A 576 -13.76 8.84 4.64
N PHE A 577 -14.68 8.69 3.69
CA PHE A 577 -16.12 8.76 3.90
C PHE A 577 -16.79 7.46 3.47
N CYS A 578 -17.28 6.69 4.44
CA CYS A 578 -18.20 5.59 4.20
C CYS A 578 -19.58 6.18 3.93
N THR A 579 -19.89 6.48 2.66
CA THR A 579 -20.97 7.41 2.30
C THR A 579 -22.35 6.91 2.72
N ASP A 580 -22.53 5.59 2.79
CA ASP A 580 -23.82 4.96 3.04
C ASP A 580 -23.92 4.31 4.43
N GLU A 581 -22.84 4.35 5.21
CA GLU A 581 -22.86 3.90 6.61
C GLU A 581 -23.45 5.01 7.48
N ALA A 582 -24.47 4.69 8.27
CA ALA A 582 -24.94 5.61 9.31
C ALA A 582 -23.85 5.76 10.39
N ARG A 583 -23.64 6.98 10.89
CA ARG A 583 -22.90 7.16 12.15
C ARG A 583 -23.71 6.46 13.24
N ALA A 584 -23.17 5.38 13.79
CA ALA A 584 -23.71 4.75 15.00
C ALA A 584 -23.52 5.65 16.21
#